data_AF-A0A180F5N5-F1
#
_entry.id   AF-A0A180F5N5-F1
#
_cell.length_a   1.000
_cell.length_b   1.000
_cell.length_c   1.000
_cell.angle_alpha   90.00
_cell.angle_beta   90.00
_cell.angle_gamma   90.00
#
_symmetry.space_group_name_H-M   'P 1'
#
loop_
_entity.id
_entity.type
_entity.pdbx_description
1 polymer ?
#
loop_
_entity_poly.entity_id
_entity_poly.type
_entity_poly.pdbx_seq_one_letter_code
_entity_poly.pdbx_strand_id
1 'polypeptide(L)'
;MKSKEEQLTEKLKAAELNLQNEKAKNKSLQRQNKSLENRLGTSMKQSEALKAACSVLKKTEGLNRTIAQEPIRRHQYPVGIVSPSPELYVRARCGFRGAVDMLSHMNESFGWKLKKIPDRNSIENWVKKSGYSINKELAYTNPEEEHAQTTDESMMPGSGKMQLSLGIGAEKKSDVPLGRSDVKVLDISAASGWNSTGIKAVLSATEKKEGRPSLTKATAGVKVREAMRETGYLLPPRQRTIACFMNLSHTIKWSKNMQRIIASLNTNGKQTFDFVNTHCRYVNSWNRNGINSPVKRVYGMPQVI
;
A
#
# COMPACT_ATOMS: atom_id res chain seq x y z
N MET A 1 -76.98 -42.61 57.23
CA MET A 1 -75.57 -43.07 57.11
C MET A 1 -75.43 -43.69 55.74
N LYS A 2 -74.52 -43.18 54.88
CA LYS A 2 -74.24 -43.81 53.57
C LYS A 2 -73.81 -45.27 53.77
N SER A 3 -74.26 -46.16 52.89
CA SER A 3 -73.91 -47.58 52.95
C SER A 3 -72.37 -47.75 52.84
N LYS A 4 -71.80 -48.77 53.50
CA LYS A 4 -70.36 -49.09 53.39
C LYS A 4 -69.93 -49.28 51.91
N GLU A 5 -70.82 -49.80 51.07
CA GLU A 5 -70.58 -49.96 49.63
C GLU A 5 -70.48 -48.63 48.88
N GLU A 6 -71.27 -47.61 49.25
CA GLU A 6 -71.20 -46.29 48.63
C GLU A 6 -69.89 -45.57 48.99
N GLN A 7 -69.40 -45.74 50.23
CA GLN A 7 -68.11 -45.17 50.64
C GLN A 7 -66.93 -45.86 49.95
N LEU A 8 -67.01 -47.18 49.74
CA LEU A 8 -66.00 -47.94 49.02
C LEU A 8 -65.95 -47.55 47.53
N THR A 9 -67.11 -47.38 46.89
CA THR A 9 -67.19 -46.98 45.48
C THR A 9 -66.74 -45.53 45.24
N GLU A 10 -67.05 -44.59 46.14
CA GLU A 10 -66.51 -43.22 46.08
C GLU A 10 -64.98 -43.19 46.21
N LYS A 11 -64.42 -43.96 47.15
CA LYS A 11 -62.96 -44.08 47.31
C LYS A 11 -62.28 -44.71 46.10
N LEU A 12 -62.91 -45.71 45.48
CA LEU A 12 -62.40 -46.39 44.31
C LEU A 12 -62.36 -45.45 43.09
N LYS A 13 -63.43 -44.67 42.85
CA LYS A 13 -63.46 -43.62 41.82
C LYS A 13 -62.42 -42.53 42.05
N ALA A 14 -62.22 -42.09 43.29
CA ALA A 14 -61.21 -41.09 43.63
C ALA A 14 -59.78 -41.62 43.37
N ALA A 15 -59.53 -42.90 43.68
CA ALA A 15 -58.26 -43.55 43.42
C ALA A 15 -57.99 -43.71 41.91
N GLU A 16 -59.00 -44.05 41.12
CA GLU A 16 -58.89 -44.15 39.65
C GLU A 16 -58.59 -42.79 39.01
N LEU A 17 -59.25 -41.73 39.46
CA LEU A 17 -59.00 -40.37 38.97
C LEU A 17 -57.56 -39.91 39.31
N ASN A 18 -57.08 -40.20 40.51
CA ASN A 18 -55.69 -39.93 40.90
C ASN A 18 -54.69 -40.73 40.07
N LEU A 19 -54.98 -42.01 39.80
CA LEU A 19 -54.14 -42.84 38.95
C LEU A 19 -54.04 -42.30 37.52
N GLN A 20 -55.14 -41.79 36.95
CA GLN A 20 -55.13 -41.16 35.63
C GLN A 20 -54.32 -39.86 35.62
N ASN A 21 -54.47 -39.01 36.63
CA ASN A 21 -53.71 -37.77 36.76
C ASN A 21 -52.20 -38.03 36.90
N GLU A 22 -51.79 -39.00 37.72
CA GLU A 22 -50.38 -39.36 37.87
C GLU A 22 -49.80 -39.97 36.59
N LYS A 23 -50.57 -40.80 35.86
CA LYS A 23 -50.16 -41.29 34.53
C LYS A 23 -49.94 -40.15 33.54
N ALA A 24 -50.80 -39.13 33.54
CA ALA A 24 -50.65 -37.96 32.67
C ALA A 24 -49.40 -37.13 33.03
N LYS A 25 -49.15 -36.89 34.33
CA LYS A 25 -47.94 -36.20 34.81
C LYS A 25 -46.67 -36.95 34.43
N ASN A 26 -46.65 -38.27 34.64
CA ASN A 26 -45.47 -39.09 34.35
C ASN A 26 -45.12 -39.07 32.85
N LYS A 27 -46.15 -39.10 31.97
CA LYS A 27 -45.97 -38.94 30.53
C LYS A 27 -45.44 -37.56 30.13
N SER A 28 -45.84 -36.50 30.85
CA SER A 28 -45.30 -35.14 30.66
C SER A 28 -43.83 -35.04 31.08
N LEU A 29 -43.49 -35.59 32.25
CA LEU A 29 -42.12 -35.63 32.77
C LEU A 29 -41.17 -36.41 31.85
N GLN A 30 -41.61 -37.55 31.32
CA GLN A 30 -40.82 -38.30 30.34
C GLN A 30 -40.50 -37.48 29.07
N ARG A 31 -41.45 -36.67 28.59
CA ARG A 31 -41.23 -35.78 27.44
C ARG A 31 -40.23 -34.67 27.78
N GLN A 32 -40.33 -34.09 28.97
CA GLN A 32 -39.39 -33.07 29.43
C GLN A 32 -37.97 -33.63 29.60
N ASN A 33 -37.82 -34.81 30.21
CA ASN A 33 -36.52 -35.46 30.38
C ASN A 33 -35.86 -35.74 29.02
N LYS A 34 -36.62 -36.27 28.05
CA LYS A 34 -36.11 -36.50 26.69
C LYS A 34 -35.69 -35.20 26.00
N SER A 35 -36.41 -34.10 26.23
CA SER A 35 -36.04 -32.78 25.72
C SER A 35 -34.74 -32.25 26.36
N LEU A 36 -34.60 -32.41 27.68
CA LEU A 36 -33.42 -31.99 28.43
C LEU A 36 -32.17 -32.78 28.03
N GLU A 37 -32.28 -34.10 27.87
CA GLU A 37 -31.18 -34.95 27.39
C GLU A 37 -30.65 -34.51 26.02
N ASN A 38 -31.55 -34.22 25.09
CA ASN A 38 -31.17 -33.71 23.76
C ASN A 38 -30.45 -32.35 23.83
N ARG A 39 -30.94 -31.44 24.69
CA ARG A 39 -30.31 -30.13 24.92
C ARG A 39 -28.94 -30.29 25.56
N LEU A 40 -28.79 -31.18 26.54
CA LEU A 40 -27.52 -31.49 27.18
C LEU A 40 -26.50 -32.00 26.15
N GLY A 41 -26.90 -32.95 25.30
CA GLY A 41 -26.05 -33.48 24.24
C GLY A 41 -25.59 -32.42 23.24
N THR A 42 -26.47 -31.47 22.89
CA THR A 42 -26.13 -30.36 21.97
C THR A 42 -25.17 -29.37 22.65
N SER A 43 -25.43 -29.02 23.91
CA SER A 43 -24.56 -28.13 24.69
C SER A 43 -23.17 -28.72 24.90
N MET A 44 -23.06 -30.02 25.13
CA MET A 44 -21.77 -30.71 25.25
C MET A 44 -20.96 -30.64 23.96
N LYS A 45 -21.59 -30.93 22.81
CA LYS A 45 -20.95 -30.81 21.49
C LYS A 45 -20.49 -29.39 21.20
N GLN A 46 -21.30 -28.38 21.53
CA GLN A 46 -20.91 -26.98 21.40
C GLN A 46 -19.73 -26.62 22.30
N SER A 47 -19.73 -27.06 23.55
CA SER A 47 -18.61 -26.86 24.48
C SER A 47 -17.32 -27.52 23.96
N GLU A 48 -17.38 -28.74 23.44
CA GLU A 48 -16.22 -29.42 22.83
C GLU A 48 -15.69 -28.67 21.60
N ALA A 49 -16.58 -28.24 20.71
CA ALA A 49 -16.21 -27.43 19.55
C ALA A 49 -15.56 -26.10 19.96
N LEU A 50 -16.09 -25.44 21.00
CA LEU A 50 -15.53 -24.20 21.52
C LEU A 50 -14.15 -24.42 22.16
N LYS A 51 -13.98 -25.50 22.94
CA LYS A 51 -12.68 -25.89 23.50
C LYS A 51 -11.65 -26.18 22.42
N ALA A 52 -12.04 -26.87 21.35
CA ALA A 52 -11.17 -27.14 20.21
C ALA A 52 -10.73 -25.84 19.51
N ALA A 53 -11.66 -24.93 19.23
CA ALA A 53 -11.40 -23.62 18.63
C ALA A 53 -10.47 -22.76 19.51
N CYS A 54 -10.72 -22.70 20.82
CA CYS A 54 -9.83 -22.01 21.76
C CYS A 54 -8.43 -22.64 21.81
N SER A 55 -8.29 -23.96 21.64
CA SER A 55 -6.99 -24.62 21.59
C SER A 55 -6.20 -24.23 20.34
N VAL A 56 -6.87 -24.14 19.18
CA VAL A 56 -6.27 -23.71 17.92
C VAL A 56 -5.80 -22.26 18.05
N LEU A 57 -6.68 -21.37 18.51
CA LEU A 57 -6.34 -19.96 18.72
C LEU A 57 -5.15 -19.78 19.67
N LYS A 58 -5.09 -20.51 20.79
CA LYS A 58 -3.93 -20.46 21.70
C LYS A 58 -2.63 -20.91 21.04
N LYS A 59 -2.67 -21.94 20.17
CA LYS A 59 -1.49 -22.41 19.43
C LYS A 59 -1.05 -21.38 18.38
N THR A 60 -1.99 -20.80 17.64
CA THR A 60 -1.71 -19.78 16.62
C THR A 60 -1.23 -18.47 17.24
N GLU A 61 -1.83 -18.03 18.35
CA GLU A 61 -1.37 -16.89 19.15
C GLU A 61 0.01 -17.13 19.74
N GLY A 62 0.28 -18.34 20.24
CA GLY A 62 1.61 -18.72 20.72
C GLY A 62 2.65 -18.62 19.61
N LEU A 63 2.39 -19.20 18.44
CA LEU A 63 3.29 -19.17 17.30
C LEU A 63 3.54 -17.74 16.77
N ASN A 64 2.48 -16.93 16.66
CA ASN A 64 2.57 -15.54 16.22
C ASN A 64 3.29 -14.66 17.26
N ARG A 65 3.08 -14.90 18.57
CA ARG A 65 3.87 -14.24 19.62
C ARG A 65 5.34 -14.63 19.54
N THR A 66 5.66 -15.90 19.34
CA THR A 66 7.05 -16.36 19.25
C THR A 66 7.78 -15.73 18.06
N ILE A 67 7.16 -15.74 16.86
CA ILE A 67 7.74 -15.10 15.67
C ILE A 67 7.85 -13.56 15.83
N ALA A 68 6.89 -12.93 16.51
CA ALA A 68 6.91 -11.50 16.78
C ALA A 68 7.85 -11.08 17.91
N GLN A 69 8.36 -12.02 18.72
CA GLN A 69 9.23 -11.76 19.88
C GLN A 69 10.67 -12.28 19.72
N GLU A 70 10.91 -13.24 18.83
CA GLU A 70 12.26 -13.72 18.54
C GLU A 70 13.06 -12.66 17.76
N PRO A 71 14.30 -12.33 18.20
CA PRO A 71 15.14 -11.41 17.47
C PRO A 71 15.41 -11.91 16.06
N ILE A 72 15.35 -10.99 15.08
CA ILE A 72 15.72 -11.32 13.69
C ILE A 72 17.16 -11.85 13.68
N ARG A 73 17.46 -12.83 12.83
CA ARG A 73 18.83 -13.38 12.69
C ARG A 73 19.85 -12.24 12.53
N ARG A 74 20.85 -12.19 13.42
CA ARG A 74 21.88 -11.12 13.51
C ARG A 74 21.35 -9.73 13.91
N HIS A 75 20.16 -9.65 14.50
CA HIS A 75 19.57 -8.44 15.06
C HIS A 75 19.24 -8.63 16.54
N GLN A 76 19.29 -7.56 17.32
CA GLN A 76 18.88 -7.58 18.75
C GLN A 76 17.37 -7.46 18.97
N TYR A 77 16.58 -7.16 17.93
CA TYR A 77 15.17 -6.83 18.05
C TYR A 77 14.34 -7.73 17.13
N PRO A 78 13.11 -8.08 17.54
CA PRO A 78 12.23 -8.90 16.74
C PRO A 78 11.51 -8.10 15.65
N VAL A 79 10.97 -8.80 14.66
CA VAL A 79 10.21 -8.19 13.55
C VAL A 79 9.05 -7.33 14.06
N GLY A 80 8.39 -7.77 15.15
CA GLY A 80 7.27 -7.05 15.76
C GLY A 80 7.62 -5.65 16.27
N ILE A 81 8.90 -5.36 16.54
CA ILE A 81 9.37 -4.00 16.86
C ILE A 81 9.93 -3.32 15.61
N VAL A 82 10.80 -4.01 14.87
CA VAL A 82 11.57 -3.42 13.78
C VAL A 82 10.64 -2.91 12.67
N SER A 83 9.57 -3.65 12.37
CA SER A 83 8.61 -3.30 11.32
C SER A 83 7.79 -2.04 11.61
N PRO A 84 7.10 -1.90 12.76
CA PRO A 84 6.33 -0.68 13.05
C PRO A 84 7.20 0.55 13.36
N SER A 85 8.46 0.37 13.78
CA SER A 85 9.32 1.49 14.21
C SER A 85 9.51 2.59 13.14
N PRO A 86 9.91 2.27 11.88
CA PRO A 86 9.92 3.25 10.80
C PRO A 86 8.56 3.84 10.47
N GLU A 87 7.47 3.06 10.60
CA GLU A 87 6.13 3.53 10.27
C GLU A 87 5.63 4.63 11.23
N LEU A 88 6.01 4.56 12.51
CA LEU A 88 5.70 5.62 13.47
C LEU A 88 6.27 6.98 13.02
N TYR A 89 7.45 6.99 12.41
CA TYR A 89 8.04 8.19 11.84
C TYR A 89 7.35 8.60 10.53
N VAL A 90 7.20 7.67 9.58
CA VAL A 90 6.76 7.98 8.21
C VAL A 90 5.25 8.28 8.14
N ARG A 91 4.42 7.47 8.82
CA ARG A 91 2.96 7.53 8.74
C ARG A 91 2.35 8.30 9.90
N ALA A 92 2.76 7.99 11.12
CA ALA A 92 2.24 8.69 12.31
C ALA A 92 2.91 10.06 12.54
N ARG A 93 3.95 10.40 11.76
CA ARG A 93 4.68 11.69 11.80
C ARG A 93 5.27 11.99 13.17
N CYS A 94 5.59 10.95 13.94
CA CYS A 94 6.21 11.10 15.24
C CYS A 94 7.69 11.40 15.08
N GLY A 95 8.24 12.30 15.90
CA GLY A 95 9.69 12.41 16.04
C GLY A 95 10.27 11.11 16.60
N PHE A 96 11.56 10.82 16.35
CA PHE A 96 12.17 9.56 16.79
C PHE A 96 12.09 9.31 18.29
N ARG A 97 12.12 10.36 19.13
CA ARG A 97 11.91 10.22 20.58
C ARG A 97 10.47 9.79 20.89
N GLY A 98 9.49 10.45 20.28
CA GLY A 98 8.08 10.05 20.42
C GLY A 98 7.80 8.64 19.90
N ALA A 99 8.50 8.18 18.86
CA ALA A 99 8.41 6.79 18.42
C ALA A 99 8.91 5.80 19.49
N VAL A 100 9.99 6.12 20.21
CA VAL A 100 10.45 5.33 21.36
C VAL A 100 9.40 5.33 22.48
N ASP A 101 8.87 6.49 22.83
CA ASP A 101 7.87 6.62 23.89
C ASP A 101 6.60 5.81 23.59
N MET A 102 6.15 5.87 22.32
CA MET A 102 5.02 5.07 21.85
C MET A 102 5.30 3.57 21.92
N LEU A 103 6.48 3.13 21.47
CA LEU A 103 6.85 1.71 21.57
C LEU A 103 6.91 1.24 23.03
N SER A 104 7.30 2.11 23.96
CA SER A 104 7.23 1.82 25.41
C SER A 104 5.82 1.62 25.89
N HIS A 105 4.92 2.56 25.59
CA HIS A 105 3.52 2.45 25.96
C HIS A 105 2.87 1.22 25.32
N MET A 106 3.21 0.89 24.07
CA MET A 106 2.71 -0.30 23.40
C MET A 106 3.24 -1.57 24.05
N ASN A 107 4.53 -1.62 24.41
CA ASN A 107 5.12 -2.76 25.08
C ASN A 107 4.44 -3.07 26.42
N GLU A 108 4.11 -2.03 27.18
CA GLU A 108 3.37 -2.12 28.45
C GLU A 108 1.90 -2.50 28.23
N SER A 109 1.19 -1.75 27.38
CA SER A 109 -0.27 -1.88 27.19
C SER A 109 -0.68 -3.16 26.47
N PHE A 110 0.11 -3.60 25.49
CA PHE A 110 -0.17 -4.82 24.72
C PHE A 110 0.55 -6.05 25.30
N GLY A 111 1.27 -5.90 26.42
CA GLY A 111 1.96 -7.00 27.08
C GLY A 111 2.99 -7.70 26.20
N TRP A 112 3.67 -6.96 25.32
CA TRP A 112 4.66 -7.52 24.40
C TRP A 112 5.89 -8.08 25.13
N LYS A 113 6.11 -7.69 26.40
CA LYS A 113 7.18 -8.19 27.29
C LYS A 113 8.56 -8.17 26.63
N LEU A 114 8.80 -7.16 25.81
CA LEU A 114 10.06 -6.99 25.10
C LEU A 114 11.15 -6.66 26.11
N LYS A 115 12.26 -7.40 26.06
CA LYS A 115 13.41 -7.17 26.95
C LYS A 115 14.10 -5.83 26.70
N LYS A 116 14.01 -5.30 25.48
CA LYS A 116 14.69 -4.08 25.06
C LYS A 116 13.86 -3.33 24.03
N ILE A 117 13.69 -2.03 24.27
CA ILE A 117 13.08 -1.09 23.35
C ILE A 117 14.19 -0.42 22.53
N PRO A 118 14.02 -0.25 21.22
CA PRO A 118 15.01 0.43 20.40
C PRO A 118 15.17 1.87 20.84
N ASP A 119 16.41 2.34 20.85
CA ASP A 119 16.68 3.76 21.03
C ASP A 119 16.36 4.55 19.76
N ARG A 120 16.33 5.88 19.91
CA ARG A 120 16.12 6.81 18.79
C ARG A 120 17.06 6.52 17.61
N ASN A 121 18.33 6.22 17.88
CA ASN A 121 19.33 6.02 16.83
C ASN A 121 19.07 4.75 16.03
N SER A 122 18.59 3.69 16.68
CA SER A 122 18.20 2.43 16.06
C SER A 122 17.04 2.65 15.10
N ILE A 123 16.00 3.37 15.54
CA ILE A 123 14.84 3.71 14.71
C ILE A 123 15.26 4.60 13.53
N GLU A 124 16.06 5.63 13.79
CA GLU A 124 16.58 6.53 12.75
C GLU A 124 17.40 5.76 11.70
N ASN A 125 18.25 4.83 12.14
CA ASN A 125 19.04 3.97 11.25
C ASN A 125 18.16 3.02 10.44
N TRP A 126 17.09 2.47 11.00
CA TRP A 126 16.16 1.65 10.24
C TRP A 126 15.41 2.47 9.19
N VAL A 127 14.95 3.68 9.53
CA VAL A 127 14.35 4.60 8.54
C VAL A 127 15.32 4.89 7.40
N LYS A 128 16.58 5.18 7.70
CA LYS A 128 17.63 5.40 6.68
C LYS A 128 17.85 4.15 5.82
N LYS A 129 17.93 2.96 6.43
CA LYS A 129 18.11 1.69 5.72
C LYS A 129 16.92 1.37 4.81
N SER A 130 15.69 1.59 5.28
CA SER A 130 14.48 1.43 4.47
C SER A 130 14.45 2.42 3.30
N GLY A 131 14.81 3.69 3.53
CA GLY A 131 14.92 4.67 2.45
C GLY A 131 16.00 4.29 1.42
N TYR A 132 17.15 3.79 1.89
CA TYR A 132 18.22 3.33 1.02
C TYR A 132 17.84 2.08 0.23
N SER A 133 17.13 1.12 0.84
CA SER A 133 16.67 -0.08 0.13
C SER A 133 15.68 0.28 -0.97
N ILE A 134 14.71 1.17 -0.70
CA ILE A 134 13.76 1.69 -1.70
C ILE A 134 14.50 2.36 -2.86
N ASN A 135 15.55 3.14 -2.58
CA ASN A 135 16.34 3.79 -3.62
C ASN A 135 17.20 2.81 -4.43
N LYS A 136 17.60 1.66 -3.86
CA LYS A 136 18.40 0.64 -4.55
C LYS A 136 17.54 -0.33 -5.36
N GLU A 137 16.35 -0.64 -4.88
CA GLU A 137 15.39 -1.49 -5.58
C GLU A 137 14.85 -0.80 -6.84
N LEU A 138 14.45 -1.61 -7.82
CA LEU A 138 13.83 -1.11 -9.06
C LEU A 138 12.52 -0.43 -8.73
N ALA A 139 12.31 0.78 -9.26
CA ALA A 139 11.04 1.47 -9.06
C ALA A 139 9.91 0.73 -9.79
N TYR A 140 10.21 0.08 -10.91
CA TYR A 140 9.27 -0.73 -11.68
C TYR A 140 9.67 -2.20 -11.68
N THR A 141 8.69 -3.08 -11.46
CA THR A 141 8.89 -4.54 -11.43
C THR A 141 9.11 -5.13 -12.81
N ASN A 142 8.68 -4.44 -13.87
CA ASN A 142 8.88 -4.85 -15.25
C ASN A 142 9.84 -3.85 -15.94
N PRO A 143 11.04 -4.28 -16.37
CA PRO A 143 11.99 -3.41 -17.07
C PRO A 143 11.49 -2.94 -18.46
N GLU A 144 10.40 -3.52 -18.98
CA GLU A 144 9.75 -3.04 -20.19
C GLU A 144 8.70 -1.92 -19.93
N GLU A 145 8.38 -1.65 -18.67
CA GLU A 145 7.39 -0.65 -18.29
C GLU A 145 7.90 0.74 -18.64
N GLU A 146 7.26 1.34 -19.63
CA GLU A 146 7.59 2.68 -20.09
C GLU A 146 7.21 3.71 -19.02
N HIS A 147 8.05 4.72 -18.84
CA HIS A 147 7.80 5.78 -17.86
C HIS A 147 8.30 7.13 -18.36
N ALA A 148 7.75 8.21 -17.82
CA ALA A 148 8.36 9.53 -17.92
C ALA A 148 9.22 9.79 -16.70
N GLN A 149 10.38 10.39 -16.93
CA GLN A 149 11.30 10.80 -15.87
C GLN A 149 11.40 12.32 -15.84
N THR A 150 11.46 12.86 -14.64
CA THR A 150 11.96 14.22 -14.44
C THR A 150 13.09 14.16 -13.45
N THR A 151 14.16 14.88 -13.74
CA THR A 151 15.29 15.03 -12.83
C THR A 151 15.43 16.49 -12.48
N ASP A 152 15.54 16.76 -11.18
CA ASP A 152 15.70 18.12 -10.66
C ASP A 152 16.81 18.15 -9.61
N GLU A 153 17.40 19.34 -9.44
CA GLU A 153 18.33 19.60 -8.34
C GLU A 153 17.51 19.95 -7.09
N SER A 154 17.54 19.03 -6.12
CA SER A 154 16.92 19.19 -4.82
C SER A 154 17.88 19.91 -3.86
N MET A 155 17.29 20.59 -2.86
CA MET A 155 17.95 21.37 -1.81
C MET A 155 19.24 20.76 -1.24
N MET A 156 20.12 21.64 -0.74
CA MET A 156 21.45 21.30 -0.23
C MET A 156 21.44 20.64 1.15
N PRO A 157 21.84 19.35 1.30
CA PRO A 157 22.30 18.85 2.59
C PRO A 157 23.73 19.35 2.86
N GLY A 158 23.85 20.39 3.71
CA GLY A 158 25.14 21.02 4.00
C GLY A 158 25.70 21.75 2.78
N SER A 159 26.94 21.45 2.38
CA SER A 159 27.58 22.02 1.17
C SER A 159 27.38 21.18 -0.10
N GLY A 160 26.63 20.07 -0.02
CA GLY A 160 26.34 19.22 -1.16
C GLY A 160 25.06 19.63 -1.88
N LYS A 161 24.96 19.26 -3.16
CA LYS A 161 23.77 19.40 -4.01
C LYS A 161 23.17 18.02 -4.27
N MET A 162 21.88 17.88 -4.03
CA MET A 162 21.18 16.62 -4.25
C MET A 162 20.47 16.64 -5.61
N GLN A 163 20.56 15.56 -6.37
CA GLN A 163 19.81 15.35 -7.59
C GLN A 163 18.75 14.29 -7.33
N LEU A 164 17.50 14.63 -7.65
CA LEU A 164 16.35 13.77 -7.47
C LEU A 164 15.77 13.42 -8.84
N SER A 165 15.75 12.13 -9.17
CA SER A 165 15.07 11.60 -10.34
C SER A 165 13.78 10.93 -9.92
N LEU A 166 12.68 11.44 -10.46
CA LEU A 166 11.33 10.95 -10.24
C LEU A 166 10.81 10.33 -11.53
N GLY A 167 9.94 9.34 -11.40
CA GLY A 167 9.32 8.65 -12.51
C GLY A 167 7.81 8.51 -12.34
N ILE A 168 7.09 8.49 -13.46
CA ILE A 168 5.67 8.15 -13.52
C ILE A 168 5.48 7.13 -14.63
N GLY A 169 4.79 6.03 -14.32
CA GLY A 169 4.48 4.98 -15.29
C GLY A 169 3.67 5.50 -16.48
N ALA A 170 3.83 4.87 -17.63
CA ALA A 170 3.12 5.21 -18.86
C ALA A 170 1.62 5.06 -18.71
N GLU A 171 1.17 4.00 -18.06
CA GLU A 171 -0.25 3.68 -17.98
C GLU A 171 -0.90 4.38 -16.79
N LYS A 172 -1.65 5.43 -17.09
CA LYS A 172 -2.54 6.03 -16.11
C LYS A 172 -3.73 5.10 -15.91
N LYS A 173 -3.82 4.49 -14.72
CA LYS A 173 -4.86 3.50 -14.40
C LYS A 173 -6.24 4.11 -14.08
N SER A 174 -6.33 5.43 -13.90
CA SER A 174 -7.55 6.11 -13.47
C SER A 174 -7.78 7.43 -14.19
N ASP A 175 -9.03 7.90 -14.20
CA ASP A 175 -9.39 9.21 -14.78
C ASP A 175 -9.04 10.40 -13.86
N VAL A 176 -8.61 10.15 -12.62
CA VAL A 176 -8.26 11.17 -11.63
C VAL A 176 -6.90 11.82 -11.95
N PRO A 177 -6.69 13.14 -11.73
CA PRO A 177 -5.37 13.76 -11.88
C PRO A 177 -4.28 13.02 -11.09
N LEU A 178 -3.05 13.04 -11.61
CA LEU A 178 -1.91 12.37 -10.96
C LEU A 178 -1.65 12.95 -9.57
N GLY A 179 -1.54 12.06 -8.60
CA GLY A 179 -1.20 12.36 -7.22
C GLY A 179 0.24 12.03 -6.89
N ARG A 180 0.65 12.38 -5.66
CA ARG A 180 1.98 12.03 -5.14
C ARG A 180 2.23 10.52 -5.08
N SER A 181 1.17 9.73 -4.88
CA SER A 181 1.22 8.26 -4.85
C SER A 181 1.59 7.62 -6.18
N ASP A 182 1.37 8.33 -7.29
CA ASP A 182 1.67 7.82 -8.65
C ASP A 182 3.12 8.08 -9.05
N VAL A 183 3.83 8.89 -8.27
CA VAL A 183 5.23 9.27 -8.50
C VAL A 183 6.14 8.33 -7.73
N LYS A 184 7.09 7.71 -8.44
CA LYS A 184 8.13 6.87 -7.86
C LYS A 184 9.48 7.58 -7.87
N VAL A 185 10.30 7.30 -6.86
CA VAL A 185 11.70 7.74 -6.83
C VAL A 185 12.52 6.75 -7.64
N LEU A 186 13.17 7.20 -8.70
CA LEU A 186 14.03 6.36 -9.54
C LEU A 186 15.47 6.36 -9.04
N ASP A 187 15.96 7.54 -8.66
CA ASP A 187 17.30 7.74 -8.14
C ASP A 187 17.39 9.00 -7.26
N ILE A 188 18.18 8.89 -6.19
CA ILE A 188 18.66 10.01 -5.37
C ILE A 188 20.18 9.95 -5.37
N SER A 189 20.79 11.01 -5.89
CA SER A 189 22.25 11.16 -5.95
C SER A 189 22.69 12.45 -5.28
N ALA A 190 23.87 12.46 -4.65
CA ALA A 190 24.43 13.65 -4.02
C ALA A 190 25.86 13.88 -4.52
N ALA A 191 26.20 15.14 -4.78
CA ALA A 191 27.53 15.56 -5.21
C ALA A 191 27.83 16.97 -4.65
N SER A 192 29.10 17.40 -4.65
CA SER A 192 29.45 18.80 -4.31
C SER A 192 28.93 19.79 -5.36
N GLY A 193 28.69 19.32 -6.59
CA GLY A 193 28.07 20.09 -7.67
C GLY A 193 27.69 19.20 -8.84
N TRP A 194 26.75 19.68 -9.64
CA TRP A 194 26.27 18.99 -10.84
C TRP A 194 26.74 19.71 -12.09
N ASN A 195 27.48 19.00 -12.94
CA ASN A 195 27.78 19.41 -14.30
C ASN A 195 27.13 18.44 -15.29
N SER A 196 27.15 18.78 -16.59
CA SER A 196 26.53 17.97 -17.64
C SER A 196 27.05 16.53 -17.66
N THR A 197 28.34 16.32 -17.40
CA THR A 197 28.97 14.98 -17.35
C THR A 197 28.44 14.15 -16.17
N GLY A 198 28.38 14.73 -14.98
CA GLY A 198 27.85 14.07 -13.78
C GLY A 198 26.37 13.73 -13.92
N ILE A 199 25.56 14.67 -14.43
CA ILE A 199 24.13 14.43 -14.70
C ILE A 199 23.97 13.30 -15.71
N LYS A 200 24.77 13.29 -16.79
CA LYS A 200 24.72 12.23 -17.80
C LYS A 200 25.07 10.86 -17.22
N ALA A 201 26.04 10.79 -16.32
CA ALA A 201 26.43 9.54 -15.65
C ALA A 201 25.29 9.00 -14.77
N VAL A 202 24.67 9.85 -13.94
CA VAL A 202 23.51 9.48 -13.11
C VAL A 202 22.36 8.99 -13.98
N LEU A 203 21.96 9.77 -15.00
CA LEU A 203 20.87 9.38 -15.91
C LEU A 203 21.14 8.06 -16.65
N SER A 204 22.40 7.72 -16.89
CA SER A 204 22.79 6.44 -17.53
C SER A 204 22.77 5.29 -16.53
N ALA A 205 23.15 5.53 -15.28
CA ALA A 205 23.04 4.55 -14.20
C ALA A 205 21.57 4.26 -13.85
N THR A 206 20.73 5.28 -13.78
CA THR A 206 19.27 5.13 -13.60
C THR A 206 18.65 4.35 -14.75
N GLU A 207 19.07 4.57 -15.99
CA GLU A 207 18.56 3.80 -17.13
C GLU A 207 18.98 2.33 -17.09
N LYS A 208 20.23 2.04 -16.73
CA LYS A 208 20.69 0.65 -16.52
C LYS A 208 19.91 -0.04 -15.41
N LYS A 209 19.49 0.72 -14.39
CA LYS A 209 18.65 0.24 -13.31
C LYS A 209 17.23 -0.04 -13.83
N GLU A 210 16.56 0.93 -14.44
CA GLU A 210 15.12 0.85 -14.77
C GLU A 210 14.79 0.16 -16.11
N GLY A 211 15.78 -0.11 -16.98
CA GLY A 211 15.63 -0.97 -18.17
C GLY A 211 15.25 -0.28 -19.48
N ARG A 212 14.50 0.83 -19.47
CA ARG A 212 14.20 1.64 -20.68
C ARG A 212 14.37 3.16 -20.45
N PRO A 213 14.89 3.92 -21.43
CA PRO A 213 14.96 5.36 -21.35
C PRO A 213 13.55 5.97 -21.35
N SER A 214 13.37 7.05 -20.61
CA SER A 214 12.11 7.78 -20.56
C SER A 214 11.89 8.66 -21.80
N LEU A 215 10.61 8.84 -22.17
CA LEU A 215 10.21 9.71 -23.30
C LEU A 215 10.78 11.12 -23.19
N THR A 216 10.82 11.68 -21.97
CA THR A 216 11.35 13.01 -21.67
C THR A 216 12.84 13.13 -21.96
N LYS A 217 13.63 12.11 -21.64
CA LYS A 217 15.07 12.05 -21.95
C LYS A 217 15.31 11.99 -23.46
N ALA A 218 14.57 11.13 -24.17
CA ALA A 218 14.69 11.02 -25.63
C ALA A 218 14.34 12.35 -26.33
N THR A 219 13.25 12.99 -25.89
CA THR A 219 12.80 14.30 -26.35
C THR A 219 13.84 15.40 -26.11
N ALA A 220 14.46 15.43 -24.93
CA ALA A 220 15.50 16.40 -24.60
C ALA A 220 16.77 16.19 -25.44
N GLY A 221 17.17 14.94 -25.67
CA GLY A 221 18.34 14.60 -26.49
C GLY A 221 18.20 15.08 -27.94
N VAL A 222 17.01 14.95 -28.53
CA VAL A 222 16.75 15.39 -29.91
C VAL A 222 16.81 16.91 -30.05
N LYS A 223 16.31 17.68 -29.07
CA LYS A 223 16.44 19.15 -29.07
C LYS A 223 17.87 19.63 -29.22
N VAL A 224 18.79 19.02 -28.47
CA VAL A 224 20.20 19.44 -28.50
C VAL A 224 20.85 19.06 -29.82
N ARG A 225 20.55 17.87 -30.36
CA ARG A 225 21.18 17.37 -31.60
C ARG A 225 20.66 18.04 -32.87
N GLU A 226 19.37 18.39 -32.91
CA GLU A 226 18.68 18.82 -34.14
C GLU A 226 18.38 20.32 -34.20
N ALA A 227 18.73 21.12 -33.17
CA ALA A 227 18.48 22.57 -33.08
C ALA A 227 18.87 23.38 -34.34
N MET A 228 19.93 22.97 -35.04
CA MET A 228 20.50 23.68 -36.18
C MET A 228 20.54 22.81 -37.45
N ARG A 229 19.74 21.74 -37.49
CA ARG A 229 19.64 20.84 -38.65
C ARG A 229 18.37 21.14 -39.45
N GLU A 230 18.29 20.62 -40.66
CA GLU A 230 17.12 20.76 -41.54
C GLU A 230 15.83 20.21 -40.89
N THR A 231 15.96 19.24 -39.99
CA THR A 231 14.89 18.65 -39.16
C THR A 231 14.49 19.51 -37.95
N GLY A 232 15.15 20.65 -37.73
CA GLY A 232 14.96 21.52 -36.55
C GLY A 232 13.55 22.11 -36.43
N TYR A 233 12.80 22.21 -37.52
CA TYR A 233 11.39 22.65 -37.49
C TYR A 233 10.46 21.64 -36.80
N LEU A 234 10.90 20.38 -36.63
CA LEU A 234 10.14 19.32 -35.96
C LEU A 234 10.45 19.21 -34.46
N LEU A 235 11.23 20.14 -33.91
CA LEU A 235 11.68 20.04 -32.53
C LEU A 235 10.53 20.07 -31.52
N PRO A 236 10.66 19.32 -30.41
CA PRO A 236 9.64 19.32 -29.38
C PRO A 236 9.52 20.69 -28.70
N PRO A 237 8.34 21.03 -28.14
CA PRO A 237 8.10 22.31 -27.48
C PRO A 237 9.00 22.48 -26.24
N ARG A 238 9.43 23.71 -25.95
CA ARG A 238 10.22 24.02 -24.74
C ARG A 238 9.42 23.69 -23.49
N GLN A 239 9.96 22.82 -22.63
CA GLN A 239 9.34 22.47 -21.36
C GLN A 239 9.64 23.58 -20.34
N ARG A 240 8.63 24.04 -19.62
CA ARG A 240 8.82 24.99 -18.51
C ARG A 240 9.48 24.27 -17.34
N THR A 241 10.39 24.95 -16.63
CA THR A 241 11.13 24.45 -15.47
C THR A 241 10.28 24.31 -14.21
N ILE A 242 9.11 24.96 -14.17
CA ILE A 242 8.17 24.86 -13.04
C ILE A 242 7.23 23.68 -13.28
N ALA A 243 7.03 22.83 -12.26
CA ALA A 243 6.07 21.74 -12.29
C ALA A 243 6.21 20.80 -13.51
N CYS A 244 7.44 20.32 -13.74
CA CYS A 244 7.82 19.61 -14.96
C CYS A 244 6.93 18.40 -15.32
N PHE A 245 6.40 17.65 -14.34
CA PHE A 245 5.43 16.56 -14.59
C PHE A 245 4.05 17.06 -15.02
N MET A 246 3.61 18.20 -14.50
CA MET A 246 2.31 18.79 -14.82
C MET A 246 2.32 19.49 -16.18
N ASN A 247 3.50 19.82 -16.70
CA ASN A 247 3.69 20.52 -17.98
C ASN A 247 4.08 19.59 -19.15
N LEU A 248 3.76 18.30 -19.09
CA LEU A 248 4.03 17.35 -20.18
C LEU A 248 2.99 17.40 -21.31
N SER A 249 1.87 18.11 -21.15
CA SER A 249 0.77 18.17 -22.13
C SER A 249 1.22 18.59 -23.53
N HIS A 250 2.06 19.62 -23.62
CA HIS A 250 2.59 20.11 -24.89
C HIS A 250 3.51 19.08 -25.55
N THR A 251 4.37 18.43 -24.78
CA THR A 251 5.26 17.36 -25.26
C THR A 251 4.44 16.17 -25.77
N ILE A 252 3.41 15.75 -25.03
CA ILE A 252 2.52 14.65 -25.45
C ILE A 252 1.74 15.00 -26.72
N LYS A 253 1.21 16.23 -26.81
CA LYS A 253 0.53 16.70 -28.02
C LYS A 253 1.48 16.71 -29.22
N TRP A 254 2.71 17.19 -29.04
CA TRP A 254 3.76 17.14 -30.06
C TRP A 254 4.06 15.69 -30.47
N SER A 255 4.27 14.77 -29.53
CA SER A 255 4.53 13.36 -29.82
C SER A 255 3.41 12.71 -30.62
N LYS A 256 2.13 12.97 -30.29
CA LYS A 256 0.99 12.48 -31.07
C LYS A 256 0.98 13.03 -32.49
N ASN A 257 1.28 14.31 -32.66
CA ASN A 257 1.39 14.90 -34.00
C ASN A 257 2.55 14.27 -34.78
N MET A 258 3.69 14.04 -34.12
CA MET A 258 4.83 13.36 -34.73
C MET A 258 4.48 11.95 -35.20
N GLN A 259 3.76 11.15 -34.40
CA GLN A 259 3.31 9.81 -34.81
C GLN A 259 2.47 9.82 -36.09
N ARG A 260 1.67 10.87 -36.30
CA ARG A 260 0.84 11.00 -37.51
C ARG A 260 1.65 11.32 -38.76
N ILE A 261 2.71 12.11 -38.62
CA ILE A 261 3.48 12.62 -39.77
C ILE A 261 4.79 11.85 -40.00
N ILE A 262 5.21 10.97 -39.08
CA ILE A 262 6.52 10.30 -39.16
C ILE A 262 6.67 9.45 -40.43
N ALA A 263 5.58 8.83 -40.89
CA ALA A 263 5.55 8.04 -42.12
C ALA A 263 5.81 8.88 -43.38
N SER A 264 5.46 10.17 -43.37
CA SER A 264 5.67 11.11 -44.48
C SER A 264 7.01 11.86 -44.43
N LEU A 265 7.83 11.68 -43.38
CA LEU A 265 9.15 12.31 -43.30
C LEU A 265 10.16 11.65 -44.24
N ASN A 266 11.22 12.40 -44.57
CA ASN A 266 12.38 11.87 -45.27
C ASN A 266 13.13 10.84 -44.39
N THR A 267 14.07 10.09 -44.98
CA THR A 267 14.80 9.01 -44.29
C THR A 267 15.49 9.50 -43.01
N ASN A 268 16.12 10.68 -43.06
CA ASN A 268 16.79 11.27 -41.91
C ASN A 268 15.81 11.63 -40.77
N GLY A 269 14.68 12.25 -41.11
CA GLY A 269 13.62 12.60 -40.17
C GLY A 269 12.98 11.36 -39.54
N LYS A 270 12.72 10.32 -40.34
CA LYS A 270 12.23 9.02 -39.84
C LYS A 270 13.16 8.44 -38.79
N GLN A 271 14.45 8.29 -39.12
CA GLN A 271 15.44 7.76 -38.18
C GLN A 271 15.58 8.62 -36.91
N THR A 272 15.56 9.95 -37.07
CA THR A 272 15.75 10.89 -35.96
C THR A 272 14.61 10.84 -34.95
N PHE A 273 13.37 10.68 -35.42
CA PHE A 273 12.16 10.76 -34.60
C PHE A 273 11.49 9.40 -34.31
N ASP A 274 12.07 8.27 -34.77
CA ASP A 274 11.48 6.94 -34.59
C ASP A 274 11.25 6.56 -33.11
N PHE A 275 12.03 7.15 -32.20
CA PHE A 275 11.84 6.98 -30.77
C PHE A 275 10.41 7.32 -30.31
N VAL A 276 9.69 8.20 -31.02
CA VAL A 276 8.31 8.55 -30.69
C VAL A 276 7.37 7.35 -30.88
N ASN A 277 7.65 6.45 -31.82
CA ASN A 277 6.93 5.20 -32.01
C ASN A 277 7.31 4.16 -30.95
N THR A 278 8.59 4.11 -30.56
CA THR A 278 9.06 3.27 -29.44
C THR A 278 8.32 3.59 -28.13
N HIS A 279 7.92 4.86 -27.96
CA HIS A 279 7.23 5.38 -26.79
C HIS A 279 5.70 5.53 -26.99
N CYS A 280 5.13 4.81 -27.95
CA CYS A 280 3.73 5.00 -28.33
C CYS A 280 2.73 4.63 -27.23
N ARG A 281 3.07 3.69 -26.35
CA ARG A 281 2.20 3.30 -25.23
C ARG A 281 2.02 4.47 -24.27
N TYR A 282 3.11 5.12 -23.83
CA TYR A 282 3.05 6.34 -23.01
C TYR A 282 2.33 7.49 -23.72
N VAL A 283 2.63 7.72 -25.01
CA VAL A 283 2.02 8.84 -25.74
C VAL A 283 0.50 8.65 -25.85
N ASN A 284 0.03 7.43 -26.06
CA ASN A 284 -1.39 7.12 -26.29
C ASN A 284 -2.21 6.93 -25.02
N SER A 285 -1.60 6.46 -23.92
CA SER A 285 -2.27 6.30 -22.62
C SER A 285 -2.69 7.64 -22.01
N TRP A 286 -1.99 8.72 -22.33
CA TRP A 286 -2.33 10.07 -21.91
C TRP A 286 -3.44 10.66 -22.81
N ASN A 287 -4.63 10.06 -22.76
CA ASN A 287 -5.81 10.48 -23.51
C ASN A 287 -6.98 10.79 -22.56
N ARG A 288 -7.52 12.00 -22.70
CA ARG A 288 -8.74 12.56 -22.09
C ARG A 288 -8.57 13.15 -20.67
N ASN A 289 -8.76 14.48 -20.61
CA ASN A 289 -9.14 15.31 -19.47
C ASN A 289 -8.19 15.52 -18.26
N GLY A 290 -7.03 14.87 -18.19
CA GLY A 290 -6.20 14.91 -16.96
C GLY A 290 -5.29 16.12 -16.71
N ILE A 291 -5.02 17.01 -17.68
CA ILE A 291 -4.01 18.09 -17.49
C ILE A 291 -4.64 19.51 -17.45
N ASN A 292 -5.87 19.68 -17.96
CA ASN A 292 -6.49 21.00 -18.11
C ASN A 292 -7.89 21.07 -17.48
N SER A 293 -8.08 20.60 -16.24
CA SER A 293 -9.06 21.29 -15.40
C SER A 293 -8.35 22.54 -14.87
N PRO A 294 -8.79 23.77 -15.20
CA PRO A 294 -8.26 24.94 -14.56
C PRO A 294 -8.37 24.70 -13.06
N VAL A 295 -7.24 24.72 -12.35
CA VAL A 295 -7.26 24.86 -10.89
C VAL A 295 -8.00 26.17 -10.66
N LYS A 296 -9.30 26.10 -10.37
CA LYS A 296 -9.99 27.22 -9.73
C LYS A 296 -9.21 27.45 -8.45
N ARG A 297 -8.43 28.52 -8.42
CA ARG A 297 -7.85 29.04 -7.19
C ARG A 297 -9.01 29.40 -6.28
N VAL A 298 -9.44 28.44 -5.48
CA VAL A 298 -10.21 28.73 -4.28
C VAL A 298 -9.16 29.13 -3.26
N TYR A 299 -8.84 30.43 -3.21
CA TYR A 299 -8.26 31.00 -2.01
C TYR A 299 -9.33 30.88 -0.92
N GLY A 300 -9.17 29.86 -0.07
CA GLY A 300 -9.99 29.66 1.11
C GLY A 300 -9.13 28.98 2.15
N MET A 301 -8.70 29.74 3.15
CA MET A 301 -8.10 29.20 4.36
C MET A 301 -8.97 28.07 4.92
N PRO A 302 -8.42 26.93 5.32
CA PRO A 302 -9.10 26.08 6.27
C PRO A 302 -9.01 26.78 7.63
N GLN A 303 -10.11 27.39 8.06
CA GLN A 303 -10.32 27.63 9.49
C GLN A 303 -10.43 26.28 10.18
N VAL A 304 -9.81 26.25 11.35
CA VAL A 304 -9.93 25.26 12.41
C VAL A 304 -11.40 24.90 12.63
N ILE A 305 -11.70 23.59 12.60
CA ILE A 305 -12.45 22.80 13.60
C ILE A 305 -12.08 21.33 13.37
#